data_AF-A0A1K1R5Z6-F1
#
_entry.id   AF-A0A1K1R5Z6-F1
#
_cell.length_a   1.000
_cell.length_b   1.000
_cell.length_c   1.000
_cell.angle_alpha   90.00
_cell.angle_beta   90.00
_cell.angle_gamma   90.00
#
_symmetry.space_group_name_H-M   'P 1'
#
loop_
_entity.id
_entity.type
_entity.pdbx_description
1 polymer ?
#
loop_
_entity_poly.entity_id
_entity_poly.type
_entity_poly.pdbx_seq_one_letter_code
_entity_poly.pdbx_strand_id
1 'polypeptide(L)'
;MGAIQAQDYDMSKWAVGQRVSNCHSSTVEAAINDGHIIRTHVLRPTWHLVHPEDLRWMADLTAPYVKKGIAHYDKKLELDDAFFKKKRLDGSKNRQIG
;
A
#
# COMPACT_ATOMS: atom_id res chain seq x y z
N MET A 1 -15.42 -0.18 -0.87
CA MET A 1 -14.89 -1.51 -0.48
C MET A 1 -13.69 -1.27 0.42
N GLY A 2 -13.46 -2.09 1.44
CA GLY A 2 -12.23 -2.01 2.24
C GLY A 2 -11.00 -2.50 1.47
N ALA A 3 -9.98 -2.99 2.17
CA ALA A 3 -8.78 -3.53 1.55
C ALA A 3 -8.98 -4.95 0.99
N ILE A 4 -8.41 -5.25 -0.19
CA ILE A 4 -8.37 -6.60 -0.79
C ILE A 4 -6.93 -7.09 -0.81
N GLN A 5 -6.65 -8.31 -0.30
CA GLN A 5 -5.29 -8.86 -0.36
C GLN A 5 -4.82 -9.02 -1.81
N ALA A 6 -3.59 -8.57 -2.07
CA ALA A 6 -2.99 -8.45 -3.40
C ALA A 6 -1.59 -9.07 -3.49
N GLN A 7 -1.33 -10.08 -2.66
CA GLN A 7 -0.06 -10.82 -2.67
C GLN A 7 0.15 -11.53 -4.01
N ASP A 8 -0.91 -12.17 -4.51
CA ASP A 8 -1.05 -12.60 -5.90
C ASP A 8 -1.77 -11.50 -6.69
N TYR A 9 -1.06 -10.91 -7.65
CA TYR A 9 -1.54 -9.76 -8.40
C TYR A 9 -2.69 -10.10 -9.33
N ASP A 10 -2.56 -11.17 -10.12
CA ASP A 10 -3.57 -11.54 -11.10
C ASP A 10 -4.86 -12.04 -10.43
N MET A 11 -4.73 -12.79 -9.34
CA MET A 11 -5.89 -13.19 -8.55
C MET A 11 -6.57 -12.01 -7.87
N SER A 12 -5.82 -10.97 -7.47
CA SER A 12 -6.41 -9.76 -6.90
C SER A 12 -7.24 -8.98 -7.92
N LYS A 13 -6.77 -8.88 -9.17
CA LYS A 13 -7.52 -8.26 -10.26
C LYS A 13 -8.79 -9.04 -10.60
N TRP A 14 -8.68 -10.36 -10.69
CA TRP A 14 -9.85 -11.22 -10.88
C TRP A 14 -10.88 -11.02 -9.76
N ALA A 15 -10.43 -11.00 -8.50
CA ALA A 15 -11.32 -10.80 -7.36
C ALA A 15 -12.03 -9.44 -7.39
N VAL A 16 -11.35 -8.36 -7.82
CA VAL A 16 -12.00 -7.06 -8.04
C VAL A 16 -13.03 -7.15 -9.17
N GLY A 17 -12.65 -7.72 -10.31
CA GLY A 17 -13.51 -7.88 -11.47
C GLY A 17 -14.80 -8.65 -11.18
N GLN A 18 -14.73 -9.69 -10.33
CA GLN A 18 -15.91 -10.47 -9.92
C GLN A 18 -16.95 -9.67 -9.12
N ARG A 19 -16.58 -8.51 -8.58
CA ARG A 19 -17.47 -7.69 -7.75
C ARG A 19 -17.97 -6.43 -8.46
N VAL A 20 -17.63 -6.27 -9.73
CA VAL A 20 -18.05 -5.15 -10.57
C VAL A 20 -18.73 -5.73 -11.82
N SER A 21 -19.97 -5.33 -12.07
CA SER A 21 -20.71 -5.75 -13.27
C SER A 21 -19.98 -5.30 -14.53
N ASN A 22 -19.86 -6.20 -15.53
CA ASN A 22 -19.21 -5.94 -16.82
C ASN A 22 -17.73 -5.50 -16.72
N CYS A 23 -17.02 -5.92 -15.66
CA CYS A 23 -15.61 -5.59 -15.48
C CYS A 23 -14.70 -6.69 -16.03
N HIS A 24 -13.67 -6.29 -16.78
CA HIS A 24 -12.61 -7.18 -17.24
C HIS A 24 -11.33 -6.95 -16.44
N SER A 25 -10.41 -7.92 -16.45
CA SER A 25 -9.11 -7.78 -15.78
C SER A 25 -8.33 -6.56 -16.30
N SER A 26 -8.44 -6.24 -17.60
CA SER A 26 -7.85 -5.04 -18.21
C SER A 26 -8.41 -3.73 -17.65
N THR A 27 -9.69 -3.68 -17.30
CA THR A 27 -10.31 -2.52 -16.67
C THR A 27 -9.75 -2.29 -15.27
N VAL A 28 -9.55 -3.37 -14.50
CA VAL A 28 -8.92 -3.29 -13.18
C VAL A 28 -7.46 -2.85 -13.28
N GLU A 29 -6.73 -3.38 -14.27
CA GLU A 29 -5.35 -2.97 -14.55
C GLU A 29 -5.26 -1.48 -14.88
N ALA A 30 -6.15 -0.96 -15.73
CA ALA A 30 -6.23 0.46 -16.04
C ALA A 30 -6.48 1.30 -14.78
N ALA A 31 -7.45 0.90 -13.94
CA ALA A 31 -7.74 1.59 -12.69
C ALA A 31 -6.56 1.59 -11.69
N ILE A 32 -5.73 0.55 -11.70
CA ILE A 32 -4.49 0.50 -10.90
C ILE A 32 -3.45 1.47 -11.48
N ASN A 33 -3.25 1.47 -12.80
CA ASN A 33 -2.30 2.35 -13.49
C ASN A 33 -2.66 3.83 -13.36
N ASP A 34 -3.95 4.15 -13.41
CA ASP A 34 -4.48 5.51 -13.26
C ASP A 34 -4.49 5.98 -11.79
N GLY A 35 -4.14 5.11 -10.85
CA GLY A 35 -4.10 5.43 -9.42
C GLY A 35 -5.47 5.47 -8.74
N HIS A 36 -6.54 5.02 -9.40
CA HIS A 36 -7.85 4.83 -8.78
C HIS A 36 -7.88 3.66 -7.80
N ILE A 37 -6.93 2.72 -7.92
CA ILE A 37 -6.69 1.64 -6.97
C ILE A 37 -5.20 1.63 -6.63
N ILE A 38 -4.87 1.74 -5.34
CA ILE A 38 -3.49 1.72 -4.86
C ILE A 38 -3.14 0.33 -4.34
N ARG A 39 -2.04 -0.24 -4.85
CA ARG A 39 -1.46 -1.47 -4.32
C ARG A 39 -0.36 -1.14 -3.29
N THR A 40 -0.61 -1.39 -2.00
CA THR A 40 0.34 -1.07 -0.93
C THR A 40 0.18 -1.94 0.32
N HIS A 41 1.14 -1.83 1.25
CA HIS A 41 1.10 -2.45 2.56
C HIS A 41 0.34 -1.55 3.54
N VAL A 42 -0.77 -2.06 4.09
CA VAL A 42 -1.60 -1.26 4.99
C VAL A 42 -2.01 -2.02 6.25
N LEU A 43 -2.75 -3.14 6.16
CA LEU A 43 -3.28 -3.80 7.36
C LEU A 43 -2.25 -4.69 8.08
N ARG A 44 -1.37 -5.31 7.29
CA ARG A 44 -0.33 -6.27 7.67
C ARG A 44 0.84 -6.05 6.71
N PRO A 45 2.04 -6.63 6.93
CA PRO A 45 3.11 -6.63 5.94
C PRO A 45 2.80 -7.56 4.74
N THR A 46 1.60 -7.44 4.18
CA THR A 46 1.13 -8.07 2.94
C THR A 46 0.59 -7.01 1.99
N TRP A 47 0.60 -7.30 0.70
CA TRP A 47 0.06 -6.37 -0.31
C TRP A 47 -1.46 -6.32 -0.25
N HIS A 48 -2.01 -5.11 -0.41
CA HIS A 48 -3.45 -4.88 -0.50
C HIS A 48 -3.78 -3.89 -1.63
N LEU A 49 -4.92 -4.08 -2.29
CA LEU A 49 -5.57 -3.05 -3.09
C LEU A 49 -6.48 -2.22 -2.18
N VAL A 50 -6.36 -0.90 -2.26
CA VAL A 50 -7.17 0.06 -1.49
C VAL A 50 -7.56 1.25 -2.35
N HIS A 51 -8.68 1.89 -2.00
CA HIS A 51 -9.05 3.16 -2.59
C HIS A 51 -8.13 4.29 -2.07
N PRO A 52 -7.72 5.27 -2.91
CA PRO A 52 -6.83 6.35 -2.49
C PRO A 52 -7.32 7.15 -1.28
N GLU A 53 -8.63 7.43 -1.20
CA GLU A 53 -9.23 8.17 -0.08
C GLU A 53 -9.14 7.41 1.24
N ASP A 54 -9.12 6.07 1.18
CA ASP A 54 -9.06 5.22 2.35
C ASP A 54 -7.64 5.01 2.87
N LEU A 55 -6.65 5.17 1.99
CA LEU A 55 -5.26 4.86 2.29
C LEU A 55 -4.73 5.60 3.53
N ARG A 56 -5.03 6.91 3.62
CA ARG A 56 -4.45 7.77 4.66
C ARG A 56 -4.88 7.33 6.05
N TRP A 57 -6.18 7.17 6.27
CA TRP A 57 -6.72 6.83 7.59
C TRP A 57 -6.41 5.38 7.96
N MET A 58 -6.44 4.46 6.98
CA MET A 58 -6.09 3.06 7.22
C MET A 58 -4.63 2.95 7.66
N ALA A 59 -3.72 3.65 6.98
CA ALA A 59 -2.31 3.66 7.34
C ALA A 59 -2.05 4.29 8.72
N ASP A 60 -2.73 5.39 9.06
CA ASP A 60 -2.60 6.02 10.37
C ASP A 60 -3.05 5.08 11.49
N LEU A 61 -4.11 4.30 11.25
CA LEU A 61 -4.62 3.32 12.21
C LEU A 61 -3.71 2.10 12.38
N THR A 62 -3.14 1.58 11.28
CA THR A 62 -2.45 0.28 11.29
C THR A 62 -0.94 0.38 11.42
N ALA A 63 -0.32 1.49 11.01
CA ALA A 63 1.13 1.64 10.98
C ALA A 63 1.82 1.36 12.34
N PRO A 64 1.29 1.76 13.51
CA PRO A 64 1.91 1.43 14.79
C PRO A 64 2.03 -0.08 15.03
N TYR A 65 1.04 -0.85 14.59
CA TYR A 65 1.00 -2.30 14.75
C TYR A 65 1.87 -3.01 13.73
N VAL A 66 1.86 -2.54 12.48
CA VAL A 66 2.73 -3.08 11.42
C VAL A 66 4.20 -2.88 11.80
N LYS A 67 4.60 -1.68 12.25
CA LYS A 67 5.97 -1.40 12.71
C LYS A 67 6.39 -2.30 13.86
N LYS A 68 5.53 -2.50 14.86
CA LYS A 68 5.79 -3.45 15.96
C LYS A 68 5.99 -4.87 15.44
N GLY A 69 5.19 -5.30 14.46
CA GLY A 69 5.28 -6.64 13.86
C GLY A 69 6.57 -6.89 13.07
N ILE A 70 7.17 -5.85 12.49
CA ILE A 70 8.41 -5.96 11.70
C ILE A 70 9.68 -5.51 12.43
N ALA A 71 9.57 -5.05 13.68
CA ALA A 71 10.68 -4.47 14.45
C ALA A 71 11.91 -5.40 14.57
N HIS A 72 11.72 -6.72 14.54
CA HIS A 72 12.83 -7.68 14.49
C HIS A 72 13.64 -7.55 13.19
N TYR A 73 12.96 -7.41 12.05
CA TYR A 73 13.59 -7.21 10.76
C TYR A 73 14.28 -5.85 10.67
N ASP A 74 13.66 -4.79 11.20
CA ASP A 74 14.28 -3.46 11.26
C ASP A 74 15.62 -3.52 12.01
N LYS A 75 15.68 -4.21 13.16
CA LYS A 75 16.94 -4.42 13.89
C LYS A 75 17.96 -5.24 13.10
N LYS A 76 17.53 -6.33 12.48
CA LYS A 76 18.41 -7.22 11.68
C LYS A 76 19.00 -6.49 10.46
N LEU A 77 18.26 -5.54 9.90
CA LEU A 77 18.64 -4.74 8.74
C LEU A 77 19.28 -3.39 9.12
N GLU A 78 19.53 -3.16 10.42
CA GLU A 78 20.10 -1.91 10.94
C GLU A 78 19.30 -0.66 10.53
N LEU A 79 17.97 -0.82 10.37
CA LEU A 79 17.03 0.24 10.06
C LEU A 79 16.57 0.91 11.35
N ASP A 80 17.36 1.85 11.84
CA ASP A 80 17.08 2.59 13.06
C ASP A 80 16.25 3.88 12.82
N ASP A 81 15.81 4.51 13.91
CA ASP A 81 15.04 5.75 13.84
C ASP A 81 15.81 6.89 13.14
N ALA A 82 17.14 6.90 13.24
CA ALA A 82 17.98 7.89 12.58
C ALA A 82 17.97 7.71 11.06
N PHE A 83 18.03 6.47 10.58
CA PHE A 83 17.89 6.10 9.17
C PHE A 83 16.53 6.55 8.62
N PHE A 84 15.43 6.21 9.30
CA PHE A 84 14.09 6.60 8.87
C PHE A 84 13.87 8.12 8.88
N LYS A 85 14.41 8.83 9.89
CA LYS A 85 14.33 10.30 9.97
C LYS A 85 15.06 10.97 8.81
N LYS A 86 16.26 10.49 8.45
CA LYS A 86 17.04 10.99 7.29
C LYS A 86 16.26 10.84 5.99
N LYS A 87 15.66 9.66 5.75
CA LYS A 87 14.92 9.38 4.50
C LYS A 87 13.60 10.13 4.38
N ARG A 88 12.87 10.37 5.48
CA ARG A 88 11.64 11.17 5.46
C ARG A 88 11.91 12.64 5.08
N LEU A 89 13.02 13.19 5.57
CA LEU A 89 13.43 14.56 5.24
C LEU A 89 13.83 14.69 3.76
N ASP A 90 14.55 13.71 3.23
CA ASP A 90 14.95 13.64 1.82
C ASP A 90 13.72 13.55 0.88
N GLY A 91 12.77 12.66 1.19
CA GLY A 91 11.52 12.50 0.42
C GLY A 91 10.50 13.65 0.57
N SER A 92 10.71 14.58 1.51
CA SER A 92 9.93 15.82 1.62
C SER A 92 10.49 16.95 0.75
N LYS A 93 11.81 16.96 0.53
CA LYS A 93 12.48 17.91 -0.37
C LYS A 93 12.19 17.61 -1.85
N ASN A 94 12.03 16.34 -2.20
CA ASN A 94 11.67 15.92 -3.57
C ASN A 94 10.18 16.10 -3.95
N ARG A 95 9.32 16.54 -3.02
CA ARG A 95 7.87 16.67 -3.25
C ARG A 95 7.43 18.09 -3.62
N GLN A 96 8.36 19.04 -3.68
CA GLN A 96 8.11 20.44 -4.07
C GLN A 96 8.45 20.74 -5.55
N ILE A 97 8.75 19.71 -6.34
CA ILE A 97 8.95 19.81 -7.79
C ILE A 97 8.05 18.78 -8.48
N GLY A 98 6.88 19.22 -8.93
CA GLY A 98 5.89 18.37 -9.60
C GLY A 98 4.51 18.97 -9.53
#